data_AF-A0A1A8DBY7-F1
#
_entry.id   AF-A0A1A8DBY7-F1
#
_cell.length_a   1.000
_cell.length_b   1.000
_cell.length_c   1.000
_cell.angle_alpha   90.00
_cell.angle_beta   90.00
_cell.angle_gamma   90.00
#
_symmetry.space_group_name_H-M   'P 1'
#
loop_
_entity.id
_entity.type
_entity.pdbx_description
1 polymer ?
#
loop_
_entity_poly.entity_id
_entity_poly.type
_entity_poly.pdbx_seq_one_letter_code
_entity_poly.pdbx_strand_id
1 'polypeptide(L)'
;GRGTYSHKVTEWTLQGVPTVPPGNVQAEAVNSTAVRFTWTAPSPQFINGINQGYKLLAWEPSRPNEVTVVTVRPNFQDSVHVGYISGLKKFTDYYSSV
;
A
#
# COMPACT_ATOMS: atom_id res chain seq x y z
N GLY A 1 -35.78 14.71 22.53
CA GLY A 1 -35.39 13.48 21.79
C GLY A 1 -34.21 13.80 20.89
N ARG A 2 -33.27 12.88 20.71
CA ARG A 2 -32.11 13.08 19.82
C ARG A 2 -32.53 12.78 18.36
N GLY A 3 -32.37 13.76 17.47
CA GLY A 3 -32.66 13.64 16.04
C GLY A 3 -31.60 12.83 15.28
N THR A 4 -31.99 12.35 14.09
CA THR A 4 -31.19 11.51 13.21
C THR A 4 -29.95 12.22 12.69
N TYR A 5 -28.79 11.55 12.76
CA TYR A 5 -27.52 12.07 12.26
C TYR A 5 -27.51 12.15 10.72
N SER A 6 -26.90 13.21 10.18
CA SER A 6 -26.69 13.38 8.74
C SER A 6 -25.61 12.43 8.20
N HIS A 7 -25.64 12.19 6.89
CA HIS A 7 -24.56 11.47 6.21
C HIS A 7 -23.21 12.16 6.43
N LYS A 8 -22.16 11.35 6.61
CA LYS A 8 -20.81 11.84 6.87
C LYS A 8 -20.33 12.69 5.68
N VAL A 9 -19.96 13.93 5.97
CA VAL A 9 -19.22 14.81 5.06
C VAL A 9 -17.79 14.91 5.60
N THR A 10 -16.80 14.75 4.73
CA THR A 10 -15.39 14.90 5.06
C THR A 10 -14.86 16.16 4.37
N GLU A 11 -14.58 17.20 5.15
CA GLU A 11 -13.83 18.41 4.75
C GLU A 11 -12.34 18.27 5.13
N TRP A 12 -11.42 18.93 4.40
CA TRP A 12 -9.98 18.61 4.39
C TRP A 12 -9.05 19.80 4.74
N THR A 13 -7.91 19.50 5.37
CA THR A 13 -6.78 20.44 5.65
C THR A 13 -5.47 19.96 4.99
N LEU A 14 -4.44 20.84 4.92
CA LEU A 14 -3.21 20.74 4.08
C LEU A 14 -2.32 19.49 4.29
N GLN A 15 -1.67 19.03 3.20
CA GLN A 15 -0.99 17.73 3.03
C GLN A 15 0.47 17.66 3.58
N GLY A 16 0.85 16.51 4.14
CA GLY A 16 2.20 16.10 4.53
C GLY A 16 2.41 14.58 4.38
N VAL A 17 3.67 14.14 4.31
CA VAL A 17 4.07 12.71 4.21
C VAL A 17 3.32 11.88 5.28
N PRO A 18 2.74 10.71 4.96
CA PRO A 18 2.05 9.89 5.95
C PRO A 18 2.99 9.61 7.14
N THR A 19 2.55 9.95 8.35
CA THR A 19 3.38 9.82 9.57
C THR A 19 3.43 8.38 10.09
N VAL A 20 2.67 7.46 9.49
CA VAL A 20 2.58 6.04 9.89
C VAL A 20 2.66 5.15 8.64
N PRO A 21 3.47 4.07 8.65
CA PRO A 21 3.56 3.14 7.53
C PRO A 21 2.26 2.34 7.32
N PRO A 22 2.07 1.72 6.15
CA PRO A 22 1.00 0.75 5.93
C PRO A 22 1.02 -0.37 6.98
N GLY A 23 -0.17 -0.75 7.45
CA GLY A 23 -0.31 -1.84 8.42
C GLY A 23 -0.47 -3.19 7.73
N ASN A 24 -0.26 -4.28 8.48
CA ASN A 24 -0.57 -5.65 8.06
C ASN A 24 0.00 -6.03 6.68
N VAL A 25 1.21 -5.58 6.39
CA VAL A 25 1.86 -5.87 5.10
C VAL A 25 2.16 -7.37 5.01
N GLN A 26 1.64 -8.02 3.97
CA GLN A 26 1.97 -9.40 3.63
C GLN A 26 2.40 -9.48 2.17
N ALA A 27 3.35 -10.36 1.89
CA ALA A 27 3.85 -10.64 0.55
C ALA A 27 3.85 -12.15 0.32
N GLU A 28 3.21 -12.59 -0.76
CA GLU A 28 3.06 -14.01 -1.11
C GLU A 28 3.40 -14.24 -2.59
N ALA A 29 4.28 -15.19 -2.88
CA ALA A 29 4.56 -15.60 -4.24
C ALA A 29 3.35 -16.35 -4.83
N VAL A 30 2.63 -15.73 -5.77
CA VAL A 30 1.46 -16.34 -6.42
C VAL A 30 1.85 -17.26 -7.57
N ASN A 31 3.04 -17.04 -8.14
CA ASN A 31 3.70 -17.96 -9.08
C ASN A 31 5.21 -17.64 -9.14
N SER A 32 5.95 -18.36 -9.98
CA SER A 32 7.41 -18.21 -10.09
C SER A 32 7.90 -16.82 -10.51
N THR A 33 7.05 -15.94 -11.05
CA THR A 33 7.45 -14.62 -11.57
C THR A 33 6.61 -13.48 -11.01
N ALA A 34 5.77 -13.72 -10.01
CA ALA A 34 4.89 -12.71 -9.44
C ALA A 34 4.63 -12.89 -7.94
N VAL A 35 4.58 -11.76 -7.24
CA VAL A 35 4.29 -11.66 -5.81
C VAL A 35 3.07 -10.77 -5.62
N ARG A 36 2.13 -11.24 -4.78
CA ARG A 36 0.97 -10.49 -4.32
C ARG A 36 1.29 -9.83 -3.00
N PHE A 37 0.91 -8.56 -2.89
CA PHE A 37 1.00 -7.76 -1.68
C PHE A 37 -0.41 -7.48 -1.15
N THR A 38 -0.57 -7.56 0.16
CA THR A 38 -1.76 -7.06 0.87
C THR A 38 -1.33 -6.16 2.01
N TRP A 39 -2.07 -5.08 2.26
CA TRP A 39 -1.78 -4.13 3.35
C TRP A 39 -3.03 -3.35 3.71
N THR A 40 -3.06 -2.75 4.90
CA THR A 40 -4.13 -1.86 5.36
C THR A 40 -3.67 -0.41 5.34
N ALA A 41 -4.54 0.50 4.93
CA ALA A 41 -4.26 1.94 5.02
C ALA A 41 -4.01 2.36 6.49
N PRO A 42 -3.07 3.29 6.74
CA PRO A 42 -3.01 3.94 8.04
C PRO A 42 -4.31 4.71 8.31
N SER A 43 -4.73 4.79 9.56
CA SER A 43 -5.97 5.48 9.92
C SER A 43 -5.96 6.92 9.39
N PRO A 44 -7.06 7.45 8.82
CA PRO A 44 -7.10 8.79 8.24
C PRO A 44 -6.66 9.90 9.20
N GLN A 45 -6.86 9.73 10.50
CA GLN A 45 -6.39 10.64 11.56
C GLN A 45 -4.85 10.77 11.64
N PHE A 46 -4.11 9.83 11.06
CA PHE A 46 -2.64 9.83 10.97
C PHE A 46 -2.14 10.12 9.55
N ILE A 47 -3.04 10.29 8.58
CA ILE A 47 -2.68 10.75 7.24
C ILE A 47 -2.94 12.25 7.22
N ASN A 48 -1.88 13.04 7.38
CA ASN A 48 -1.96 14.48 7.14
C ASN A 48 -2.14 14.70 5.63
N GLY A 49 -3.37 14.66 5.10
CA GLY A 49 -3.67 14.89 3.68
C GLY A 49 -4.38 13.74 2.95
N ILE A 50 -4.39 13.80 1.61
CA ILE A 50 -5.05 12.80 0.75
C ILE A 50 -4.03 11.74 0.33
N ASN A 51 -4.27 10.48 0.67
CA ASN A 51 -3.47 9.35 0.20
C ASN A 51 -3.44 9.32 -1.34
N GLN A 52 -2.25 9.41 -1.94
CA GLN A 52 -2.04 9.43 -3.40
C GLN A 52 -1.77 8.05 -3.99
N GLY A 53 -1.68 7.01 -3.15
CA GLY A 53 -1.33 5.65 -3.54
C GLY A 53 -0.15 5.09 -2.74
N TYR A 54 0.27 3.88 -3.13
CA TYR A 54 1.35 3.13 -2.49
C TYR A 54 2.40 2.71 -3.52
N LYS A 55 3.62 2.41 -3.06
CA LYS A 55 4.71 1.92 -3.92
C LYS A 55 5.16 0.55 -3.43
N LEU A 56 4.88 -0.47 -4.22
CA LEU A 56 5.41 -1.80 -3.99
C LEU A 56 6.85 -1.86 -4.50
N LEU A 57 7.74 -2.39 -3.67
CA LEU A 57 9.16 -2.53 -3.95
C LEU A 57 9.56 -4.00 -3.87
N ALA A 58 10.39 -4.46 -4.80
CA ALA A 58 11.06 -5.75 -4.72
C ALA A 58 12.50 -5.66 -5.26
N TRP A 59 13.45 -6.27 -4.57
CA TRP A 59 14.85 -6.32 -5.00
C TRP A 59 15.53 -7.63 -4.57
N GLU A 60 16.51 -8.06 -5.35
CA GLU A 60 17.33 -9.23 -5.01
C GLU A 60 18.33 -8.87 -3.90
N PRO A 61 18.58 -9.74 -2.91
CA PRO A 61 19.55 -9.46 -1.85
C PRO A 61 20.96 -9.16 -2.36
N SER A 62 21.35 -9.78 -3.48
CA SER A 62 22.64 -9.58 -4.14
C SER A 62 22.73 -8.26 -4.93
N ARG A 63 21.59 -7.62 -5.23
CA ARG A 63 21.50 -6.41 -6.06
C ARG A 63 20.54 -5.39 -5.43
N PRO A 64 20.86 -4.84 -4.25
CA PRO A 64 19.97 -3.96 -3.51
C PRO A 64 19.64 -2.65 -4.23
N ASN A 65 20.44 -2.25 -5.22
CA ASN A 65 20.21 -1.06 -6.03
C ASN A 65 19.31 -1.31 -7.25
N GLU A 66 19.02 -2.57 -7.59
CA GLU A 66 18.11 -2.94 -8.69
C GLU A 66 16.70 -3.17 -8.13
N VAL A 67 15.99 -2.08 -7.84
CA VAL A 67 14.65 -2.14 -7.24
C VAL A 67 13.56 -2.08 -8.31
N THR A 68 12.69 -3.09 -8.32
CA THR A 68 11.44 -3.06 -9.09
C THR A 68 10.39 -2.28 -8.30
N VAL A 69 9.79 -1.26 -8.93
CA VAL A 69 8.80 -0.38 -8.29
C VAL A 69 7.48 -0.45 -9.05
N VAL A 70 6.39 -0.73 -8.33
CA VAL A 70 5.02 -0.67 -8.87
C VAL A 70 4.20 0.32 -8.06
N THR A 71 3.54 1.28 -8.73
CA THR A 71 2.66 2.24 -8.06
C THR A 71 1.22 1.73 -8.08
N VAL A 72 0.58 1.71 -6.91
CA VAL A 72 -0.81 1.28 -6.73
C VAL A 72 -1.65 2.49 -6.39
N ARG A 73 -2.72 2.70 -7.16
CA ARG A 73 -3.65 3.82 -6.90
C ARG A 73 -4.39 3.60 -5.58
N PRO A 74 -4.73 4.69 -4.87
CA PRO A 74 -5.45 4.59 -3.62
C PRO A 74 -6.87 4.07 -3.90
N ASN A 75 -7.32 3.13 -3.08
CA ASN A 75 -8.70 2.67 -3.06
C ASN A 75 -9.31 3.05 -1.71
N PHE A 76 -10.22 4.02 -1.72
CA PHE A 76 -10.80 4.56 -0.48
C PHE A 76 -12.04 3.78 0.01
N GLN A 77 -12.51 2.79 -0.74
CA GLN A 77 -13.66 1.97 -0.36
C GLN A 77 -13.24 0.76 0.46
N ASP A 78 -12.06 0.22 0.20
CA ASP A 78 -11.58 -1.01 0.84
C ASP A 78 -10.62 -0.72 2.00
N SER A 79 -10.81 -1.46 3.10
CA SER A 79 -9.92 -1.42 4.26
C SER A 79 -8.60 -2.16 4.02
N VAL A 80 -8.60 -3.11 3.09
CA VAL A 80 -7.44 -3.91 2.67
C VAL A 80 -7.15 -3.62 1.21
N HIS A 81 -5.93 -3.18 0.94
CA HIS A 81 -5.41 -2.98 -0.40
C HIS A 81 -4.70 -4.22 -0.91
N VAL A 82 -4.70 -4.38 -2.22
CA VAL A 82 -4.05 -5.48 -2.93
C VAL A 82 -3.25 -4.92 -4.09
N GLY A 83 -2.07 -5.46 -4.32
CA GLY A 83 -1.27 -5.14 -5.49
C GLY A 83 -0.29 -6.26 -5.83
N TYR A 84 0.35 -6.15 -6.98
CA TYR A 84 1.21 -7.20 -7.52
C TYR A 84 2.48 -6.62 -8.11
N ILE A 85 3.59 -7.31 -7.91
CA ILE A 85 4.79 -7.16 -8.74
C ILE A 85 4.90 -8.41 -9.60
N SER A 86 5.03 -8.23 -10.91
CA SER A 86 5.16 -9.31 -11.90
C SER A 86 6.41 -9.12 -12.75
N GLY A 87 6.80 -10.16 -13.50
CA GLY A 87 8.01 -10.14 -14.33
C GLY A 87 9.29 -10.40 -13.54
N LEU A 88 9.19 -10.93 -12.32
CA LEU A 88 10.33 -11.31 -11.50
C LEU A 88 11.03 -12.55 -12.08
N LYS A 89 12.31 -12.74 -11.73
CA LYS A 89 13.07 -13.93 -12.13
C LYS A 89 12.53 -15.15 -11.38
N LYS A 90 12.45 -16.27 -12.09
CA LYS A 90 12.01 -17.54 -11.50
C LYS A 90 13.00 -18.03 -10.45
N PHE A 91 12.46 -18.66 -9.40
CA PHE A 91 13.25 -19.35 -8.35
C PHE A 91 14.33 -18.45 -7.74
N THR A 92 13.99 -17.18 -7.50
CA THR A 92 14.89 -16.17 -6.98
C THR A 92 14.29 -15.57 -5.71
N ASP A 93 15.11 -15.39 -4.68
CA ASP A 93 14.70 -14.74 -3.45
C ASP A 93 14.66 -13.22 -3.62
N TYR A 94 13.62 -12.60 -3.07
CA TYR A 94 13.43 -11.15 -3.11
C TYR A 94 13.14 -10.63 -1.70
N TYR A 95 13.72 -9.49 -1.37
CA TYR A 95 13.20 -8.62 -0.32
C TYR A 95 12.11 -7.71 -0.90
N SER A 96 11.17 -7.29 -0.06
CA SER A 96 10.05 -6.48 -0.51
C SER A 96 9.53 -5.51 0.54
N SER A 97 8.83 -4.46 0.08
CA SER A 97 8.29 -3.38 0.92
C SER A 97 7.09 -2.69 0.22
N VAL A 98 6.28 -1.95 0.99
CA VAL A 98 5.09 -1.18 0.56
C VAL A 98 5.16 0.25 1.10
#